data_AF-A0A3E5E9F8-F1
#
_entry.id   AF-A0A3E5E9F8-F1
#
_cell.length_a   1.000
_cell.length_b   1.000
_cell.length_c   1.000
_cell.angle_alpha   90.00
_cell.angle_beta   90.00
_cell.angle_gamma   90.00
#
_symmetry.space_group_name_H-M   'P 1'
#
loop_
_entity.id
_entity.type
_entity.pdbx_description
1 polymer ?
#
loop_
_entity_poly.entity_id
_entity_poly.type
_entity_poly.pdbx_seq_one_letter_code
_entity_poly.pdbx_strand_id
1 'polypeptide(L)'
;MAKISEELQMIDSLLMEFHERIQSGRCLTNKQQNAFMLDFLHRIANKDEPISKAEACGYVHVSRATFDRLVKEGRLPNGKKRKGWTELVWYEKDLDKYIDRLV
;
A
#
# COMPACT_ATOMS: atom_id res chain seq x y z
N MET A 1 18.36 8.92 16.50
CA MET A 1 17.92 8.54 15.15
C MET A 1 17.31 7.16 15.25
N ALA A 2 16.11 6.93 14.70
CA ALA A 2 15.51 5.60 14.72
C ALA A 2 16.40 4.63 13.95
N LYS A 3 16.64 3.43 14.49
CA LYS A 3 17.40 2.39 13.79
C LYS A 3 16.56 1.92 12.60
N ILE A 4 17.07 2.14 11.39
CA ILE A 4 16.46 1.64 10.16
C ILE A 4 16.52 0.11 10.21
N SER A 5 15.44 -0.57 9.82
CA SER A 5 15.43 -2.04 9.80
C SER A 5 16.40 -2.57 8.73
N GLU A 6 16.88 -3.78 8.90
CA GLU A 6 17.82 -4.40 7.95
C GLU A 6 17.17 -4.55 6.57
N GLU A 7 15.88 -4.87 6.53
CA GLU A 7 15.09 -4.98 5.31
C GLU A 7 15.03 -3.65 4.56
N LEU A 8 14.82 -2.54 5.28
CA LEU A 8 14.80 -1.20 4.67
C LEU A 8 16.17 -0.80 4.11
N GLN A 9 17.28 -1.22 4.75
CA GLN A 9 18.63 -0.99 4.22
C GLN A 9 18.89 -1.79 2.93
N MET A 10 18.41 -3.03 2.87
CA MET A 10 18.51 -3.85 1.66
C MET A 10 17.67 -3.27 0.52
N ILE A 11 16.45 -2.81 0.82
CA ILE A 11 15.58 -2.14 -0.16
C ILE A 11 16.24 -0.87 -0.69
N ASP A 12 16.80 -0.03 0.19
CA ASP A 12 17.50 1.21 -0.20
C ASP A 12 18.66 0.94 -1.16
N SER A 13 19.48 -0.07 -0.86
CA SER A 13 20.61 -0.48 -1.70
C SER A 13 20.14 -0.91 -3.10
N LEU A 14 19.06 -1.70 -3.18
CA LEU A 14 18.48 -2.13 -4.46
C LEU A 14 17.91 -0.96 -5.25
N LEU A 15 17.23 -0.01 -4.60
CA LEU A 15 16.69 1.17 -5.25
C LEU A 15 17.78 2.05 -5.85
N MET A 16 18.90 2.22 -5.15
CA MET A 16 20.06 2.95 -5.65
C MET A 16 20.70 2.26 -6.86
N GLU A 17 20.85 0.94 -6.81
CA GLU A 17 21.33 0.18 -7.97
C GLU A 17 20.38 0.30 -9.17
N PHE A 18 19.06 0.20 -8.96
CA PHE A 18 18.09 0.39 -10.02
C PHE A 18 18.14 1.80 -10.61
N HIS A 19 18.32 2.82 -9.77
CA HIS A 19 18.50 4.18 -10.21
C HIS A 19 19.69 4.30 -11.17
N GLU A 20 20.86 3.77 -10.81
CA GLU A 20 22.05 3.77 -11.66
C GLU A 20 21.83 3.00 -12.97
N ARG A 21 21.20 1.82 -12.90
CA ARG A 21 20.87 1.02 -14.09
C ARG A 21 19.93 1.77 -15.03
N ILE A 22 18.94 2.50 -14.51
CA ILE A 22 18.02 3.32 -15.32
C ILE A 22 18.79 4.46 -16.00
N GLN A 23 19.56 5.24 -15.24
CA GLN A 23 20.31 6.38 -15.77
C GLN A 23 21.35 5.96 -16.82
N SER A 24 21.96 4.79 -16.64
CA SER A 24 22.94 4.23 -17.59
C SER A 24 22.31 3.47 -18.77
N GLY A 25 20.98 3.36 -18.85
CA GLY A 25 20.29 2.60 -19.90
C GLY A 25 20.49 1.08 -19.82
N ARG A 26 20.99 0.57 -18.68
CA ARG A 26 21.22 -0.86 -18.39
C ARG A 26 20.09 -1.51 -17.61
N CYS A 27 18.99 -0.78 -17.37
CA CYS A 27 17.81 -1.34 -16.75
C CYS A 27 17.07 -2.21 -17.78
N LEU A 28 17.38 -3.51 -17.78
CA LEU A 28 16.82 -4.49 -18.70
C LEU A 28 15.50 -5.05 -18.15
N THR A 29 14.45 -4.24 -18.17
CA THR A 29 13.10 -4.63 -17.78
C THR A 29 12.14 -4.59 -18.96
N ASN A 30 11.17 -5.51 -18.99
CA ASN A 30 10.12 -5.51 -19.99
C ASN A 30 8.93 -4.62 -19.57
N LYS A 31 7.99 -4.38 -20.49
CA LYS A 31 6.82 -3.51 -20.23
C LYS A 31 5.98 -3.96 -19.04
N GLN A 32 5.81 -5.28 -18.87
CA GLN A 32 5.02 -5.83 -17.77
C GLN A 32 5.71 -5.59 -16.41
N GLN A 33 7.01 -5.81 -16.34
CA GLN A 33 7.82 -5.53 -15.15
C GLN A 33 7.78 -4.03 -14.80
N ASN A 34 7.85 -3.16 -15.80
CA ASN A 34 7.72 -1.71 -15.59
C ASN A 34 6.36 -1.33 -15.00
N ALA A 35 5.27 -1.90 -15.51
CA ALA A 35 3.94 -1.65 -14.98
C ALA A 35 3.82 -2.11 -13.51
N PHE A 36 4.36 -3.28 -13.18
CA PHE A 36 4.36 -3.78 -11.80
C PHE A 36 5.18 -2.92 -10.86
N MET A 37 6.38 -2.51 -11.25
CA MET A 37 7.21 -1.63 -10.43
C MET A 37 6.53 -0.27 -10.20
N LEU A 38 5.94 0.29 -11.24
CA LEU A 38 5.25 1.57 -11.16
C LEU A 38 4.03 1.49 -10.24
N ASP A 39 3.19 0.46 -10.37
CA ASP A 39 2.03 0.22 -9.50
C ASP A 39 2.47 0.06 -8.03
N PHE A 40 3.50 -0.76 -7.78
CA PHE A 40 4.01 -0.96 -6.42
C PHE A 40 4.56 0.31 -5.79
N LEU A 41 5.38 1.07 -6.53
CA LEU A 41 5.91 2.35 -6.06
C LEU A 41 4.81 3.38 -5.83
N HIS A 42 3.79 3.43 -6.69
CA HIS A 42 2.63 4.30 -6.48
C HIS A 42 1.87 3.96 -5.22
N ARG A 43 1.62 2.67 -4.94
CA ARG A 43 0.94 2.26 -3.68
C ARG A 43 1.73 2.69 -2.44
N ILE A 44 3.04 2.57 -2.47
CA ILE A 44 3.89 3.01 -1.35
C ILE A 44 3.89 4.54 -1.23
N ALA A 45 3.97 5.26 -2.35
CA ALA A 45 4.06 6.73 -2.36
C ALA A 45 2.71 7.41 -2.04
N ASN A 46 1.59 6.80 -2.45
CA ASN A 46 0.26 7.42 -2.44
C ASN A 46 -0.68 6.76 -1.42
N LYS A 47 -0.23 6.54 -0.19
CA LYS A 47 -1.08 6.02 0.91
C LYS A 47 -2.19 6.97 1.38
N ASP A 48 -2.20 8.19 0.83
CA ASP A 48 -3.19 9.23 1.05
C ASP A 48 -4.36 9.19 0.05
N GLU A 49 -4.33 8.30 -0.95
CA GLU A 49 -5.42 8.15 -1.89
C GLU A 49 -6.59 7.33 -1.29
N PRO A 50 -7.85 7.74 -1.53
CA PRO A 50 -9.00 7.01 -1.04
C PRO A 50 -9.23 5.75 -1.89
N ILE A 51 -9.33 4.62 -1.22
CA ILE A 51 -9.66 3.32 -1.82
C ILE A 51 -11.09 2.92 -1.47
N SER A 52 -11.72 2.18 -2.38
CA SER A 52 -13.04 1.57 -2.16
C SER A 52 -12.99 0.49 -1.08
N LYS A 53 -14.16 0.06 -0.60
CA LYS A 53 -14.26 -1.09 0.31
C LYS A 53 -13.66 -2.36 -0.29
N ALA A 54 -13.85 -2.58 -1.59
CA ALA A 54 -13.34 -3.78 -2.26
C ALA A 54 -11.82 -3.82 -2.27
N GLU A 55 -11.18 -2.70 -2.60
CA GLU A 55 -9.73 -2.54 -2.55
C GLU A 55 -9.20 -2.65 -1.12
N ALA A 56 -9.88 -2.03 -0.15
CA ALA A 56 -9.51 -2.13 1.27
C ALA A 56 -9.55 -3.58 1.79
N CYS A 57 -10.54 -4.38 1.37
CA CYS A 57 -10.59 -5.81 1.72
C CYS A 57 -9.40 -6.58 1.14
N GLY A 58 -9.03 -6.29 -0.11
CA GLY A 58 -7.87 -6.88 -0.76
C GLY A 58 -6.56 -6.48 -0.07
N TYR A 59 -6.45 -5.22 0.34
CA TYR A 59 -5.27 -4.67 1.02
C TYR A 59 -5.00 -5.34 2.37
N VAL A 60 -6.04 -5.52 3.19
CA VAL A 60 -5.90 -6.17 4.51
C VAL A 60 -6.01 -7.71 4.43
N HIS A 61 -6.15 -8.27 3.22
CA HIS A 61 -6.27 -9.71 2.95
C HIS A 61 -7.41 -10.42 3.70
N VAL A 62 -8.60 -9.82 3.79
CA VAL A 62 -9.78 -10.44 4.41
C VAL A 62 -11.02 -10.41 3.52
N SER A 63 -11.98 -11.31 3.79
CA SER A 63 -13.28 -11.29 3.11
C SER A 63 -14.10 -10.05 3.50
N ARG A 64 -15.03 -9.61 2.63
CA ARG A 64 -15.92 -8.47 2.91
C ARG A 64 -16.68 -8.60 4.23
N ALA A 65 -17.19 -9.79 4.54
CA ALA A 65 -17.90 -10.05 5.79
C ALA A 65 -16.98 -9.92 7.01
N THR A 66 -15.74 -10.42 6.91
CA THR A 66 -14.74 -10.26 7.97
C THR A 66 -14.35 -8.80 8.15
N PHE A 67 -14.17 -8.06 7.05
CA PHE A 67 -13.89 -6.63 7.08
C PHE A 67 -14.97 -5.86 7.84
N ASP A 68 -16.25 -6.08 7.52
CA ASP A 68 -17.37 -5.43 8.19
C ASP A 68 -17.42 -5.73 9.70
N ARG A 69 -17.16 -7.00 10.05
CA ARG A 69 -17.08 -7.41 11.46
C ARG A 69 -15.94 -6.68 12.18
N LEU A 70 -14.75 -6.62 11.58
CA LEU A 70 -13.58 -5.95 12.17
C LEU A 70 -13.81 -4.44 12.31
N VAL A 71 -14.46 -3.78 11.36
CA VAL A 71 -14.84 -2.36 11.47
C VAL A 71 -15.83 -2.17 12.61
N LYS A 72 -16.87 -3.02 12.70
CA LYS A 72 -17.87 -2.96 13.79
C LYS A 72 -17.26 -3.18 15.17
N GLU A 73 -16.26 -4.06 15.27
CA GLU A 73 -15.51 -4.34 16.49
C GLU A 73 -14.46 -3.25 16.83
N GLY A 74 -14.26 -2.26 15.96
CA GLY A 74 -13.23 -1.23 16.13
C GLY A 74 -11.79 -1.72 15.89
N ARG A 75 -11.64 -2.93 15.32
CA ARG A 75 -10.35 -3.51 14.92
C ARG A 75 -9.86 -3.01 13.56
N LEU A 76 -10.74 -2.35 12.79
CA LEU A 76 -10.42 -1.58 11.59
C LEU A 76 -11.11 -0.22 11.64
N PRO A 77 -10.57 0.81 10.97
CA PRO A 77 -11.18 2.14 10.96
C PRO A 77 -12.50 2.18 10.20
N ASN A 78 -13.41 3.04 10.65
CA ASN A 78 -14.64 3.36 9.92
C ASN A 78 -14.33 4.04 8.58
N GLY A 79 -15.10 3.69 7.55
CA GLY A 79 -15.03 4.35 6.25
C GLY A 79 -15.43 5.82 6.35
N LYS A 80 -14.80 6.66 5.53
CA LYS A 80 -15.00 8.11 5.51
C LYS A 80 -15.89 8.49 4.31
N LYS A 81 -16.82 9.43 4.50
CA LYS A 81 -17.54 10.05 3.37
C LYS A 81 -16.64 11.07 2.68
N ARG A 82 -16.64 11.09 1.35
CA ARG A 82 -15.91 12.08 0.53
C ARG A 82 -16.85 12.75 -0.45
N LYS A 83 -16.68 14.06 -0.64
CA LYS A 83 -17.47 14.83 -1.62
C LYS A 83 -17.23 14.26 -3.03
N GLY A 84 -18.30 14.00 -3.76
CA GLY A 84 -18.26 13.41 -5.11
C GLY A 84 -18.25 11.88 -5.14
N TRP A 85 -18.33 11.20 -3.99
CA TRP A 85 -18.40 9.75 -3.89
C TRP A 85 -19.68 9.34 -3.17
N THR A 86 -20.39 8.36 -3.74
CA THR A 86 -21.61 7.81 -3.14
C THR A 86 -21.28 6.84 -1.99
N GLU A 87 -20.17 6.12 -2.12
CA GLU A 87 -19.72 5.11 -1.16
C GLU A 87 -18.75 5.67 -0.12
N LEU A 88 -18.56 4.91 0.96
CA LEU A 88 -17.49 5.18 1.92
C LEU A 88 -16.14 4.78 1.33
N VAL A 89 -15.10 5.51 1.73
CA VAL A 89 -13.72 5.25 1.32
C VAL A 89 -12.82 5.03 2.53
N TRP A 90 -11.74 4.28 2.30
CA TRP A 90 -10.68 4.03 3.27
C TRP A 90 -9.35 4.58 2.73
N TYR A 91 -8.32 4.61 3.58
CA TYR A 91 -6.98 5.06 3.19
C TYR A 91 -5.97 4.04 3.71
N GLU A 92 -5.02 3.65 2.87
CA GLU A 92 -4.01 2.65 3.22
C GLU A 92 -3.23 3.05 4.49
N LYS A 93 -2.84 4.32 4.62
CA LYS A 93 -2.16 4.84 5.82
C LYS A 93 -2.92 4.64 7.14
N ASP A 94 -4.25 4.60 7.06
CA ASP A 94 -5.10 4.42 8.22
C ASP A 94 -5.30 2.93 8.52
N LEU A 95 -5.32 2.08 7.49
CA LEU A 95 -5.39 0.63 7.60
C LEU A 95 -4.06 0.04 8.13
N ASP A 96 -2.93 0.54 7.67
CA ASP A 96 -1.57 0.11 8.10
C ASP A 96 -1.42 0.05 9.62
N LYS A 97 -2.02 0.99 10.34
CA LYS A 97 -1.98 1.07 11.82
C LYS A 97 -2.61 -0.14 12.51
N TYR A 98 -3.41 -0.92 11.78
CA TYR A 98 -4.18 -2.05 12.27
C TYR A 98 -3.73 -3.38 11.68
N ILE A 99 -3.17 -3.40 10.46
CA ILE A 99 -2.82 -4.62 9.73
C ILE A 99 -1.88 -5.50 10.55
N ASP A 100 -0.83 -4.93 11.15
CA ASP A 100 0.12 -5.69 11.98
C ASP A 100 -0.52 -6.26 13.27
N ARG A 101 -1.70 -5.77 13.67
CA ARG A 101 -2.45 -6.23 14.85
C ARG A 101 -3.55 -7.25 14.52
N LEU A 102 -3.72 -7.59 13.24
CA LEU A 102 -4.69 -8.58 12.79
C LEU A 102 -4.14 -10.01 12.84
N VAL A 103 -2.80 -10.16 12.91
CA VAL A 103 -2.07 -11.43 13.06
C VAL A 103 -2.02 -11.85 14.52
#